data_AF-A0A9C6SPN1-F1
#
_entry.id   AF-A0A9C6SPN1-F1
#
_cell.length_a   1.000
_cell.length_b   1.000
_cell.length_c   1.000
_cell.angle_alpha   90.00
_cell.angle_beta   90.00
_cell.angle_gamma   90.00
#
_symmetry.space_group_name_H-M   'P 1'
#
loop_
_entity.id
_entity.type
_entity.pdbx_description
1 polymer ?
#
loop_
_entity_poly.entity_id
_entity_poly.type
_entity_poly.pdbx_seq_one_letter_code
_entity_poly.pdbx_strand_id
1 'polypeptide(L)'
;MVSITEFGHLHPSYQCITVIRALASKDVNLESYKKLLSLESHYDRINSHELSNTVRFIKRFFKTDDILEEEMTKIVGILQVNGHEVPLTDPPYVAVYELTSLLEHNCKANCSKSFTDTGGLIIHAAVPIAKVIVS
;
A
#
# COMPACT_ATOMS: atom_id res chain seq x y z
N MET A 1 -10.80 0.09 25.22
CA MET A 1 -11.09 -1.23 24.61
C MET A 1 -11.87 -0.95 23.33
N VAL A 2 -11.37 -1.38 22.17
CA VAL A 2 -12.07 -1.17 20.88
C VAL A 2 -13.11 -2.28 20.75
N SER A 3 -14.39 -1.91 20.64
CA SER A 3 -15.50 -2.85 20.42
C SER A 3 -15.91 -2.76 18.95
N ILE A 4 -15.69 -3.82 18.18
CA ILE A 4 -16.02 -3.88 16.75
C ILE A 4 -17.36 -4.61 16.64
N THR A 5 -18.44 -3.86 16.45
CA THR A 5 -19.82 -4.38 16.44
C THR A 5 -20.47 -4.34 15.06
N GLU A 6 -19.87 -3.63 14.11
CA GLU A 6 -20.34 -3.55 12.73
C GLU A 6 -19.29 -4.13 11.78
N PHE A 7 -19.67 -5.19 11.07
CA PHE A 7 -18.82 -5.87 10.08
C PHE A 7 -19.12 -5.44 8.64
N GLY A 8 -20.05 -4.48 8.43
CA GLY A 8 -20.44 -3.98 7.11
C GLY A 8 -19.47 -2.97 6.50
N HIS A 9 -18.56 -2.40 7.30
CA HIS A 9 -17.53 -1.46 6.89
C HIS A 9 -16.19 -1.83 7.52
N LEU A 10 -15.08 -1.66 6.78
CA LEU A 10 -13.73 -1.86 7.30
C LEU A 10 -13.49 -0.88 8.46
N HIS A 11 -13.42 -1.40 9.68
CA HIS A 11 -13.17 -0.56 10.86
C HIS A 11 -11.78 0.11 10.73
N PRO A 12 -11.64 1.42 11.07
CA PRO A 12 -10.37 2.16 10.93
C PRO A 12 -9.16 1.51 11.60
N SER A 13 -9.39 0.70 12.65
CA SER A 13 -8.33 -0.07 13.32
C SER A 13 -7.65 -1.11 12.43
N TYR A 14 -8.31 -1.59 11.37
CA TYR A 14 -7.69 -2.49 10.39
C TYR A 14 -6.95 -1.70 9.31
N GLN A 15 -7.55 -0.60 8.84
CA GLN A 15 -6.97 0.27 7.82
C GLN A 15 -5.65 0.91 8.29
N CYS A 16 -5.52 1.20 9.58
CA CYS A 16 -4.31 1.82 10.12
C CYS A 16 -3.11 0.87 10.26
N ILE A 17 -3.31 -0.46 10.28
CA ILE A 17 -2.24 -1.44 10.56
C ILE A 17 -1.11 -1.32 9.55
N THR A 18 -1.45 -1.27 8.26
CA THR A 18 -0.45 -1.21 7.18
C THR A 18 0.29 0.12 7.19
N VAL A 19 -0.39 1.23 7.53
CA VAL A 19 0.21 2.56 7.69
C VAL A 19 1.21 2.56 8.85
N ILE A 20 0.84 1.98 9.99
CA ILE A 20 1.72 1.90 11.16
C ILE A 20 2.93 1.00 10.87
N ARG A 21 2.74 -0.12 10.18
CA ARG A 21 3.86 -0.98 9.74
C ARG A 21 4.82 -0.23 8.82
N ALA A 22 4.28 0.57 7.89
CA ALA A 22 5.09 1.42 7.03
C ALA A 22 5.88 2.46 7.83
N LEU A 23 5.24 3.15 8.78
CA LEU A 23 5.92 4.11 9.67
C LEU A 23 7.03 3.43 10.51
N ALA A 24 6.73 2.29 11.13
CA ALA A 24 7.69 1.54 11.93
C ALA A 24 8.88 1.01 11.11
N SER A 25 8.72 0.83 9.80
CA SER A 25 9.83 0.40 8.93
C SER A 25 10.95 1.43 8.85
N LYS A 26 10.69 2.70 9.19
CA LYS A 26 11.72 3.75 9.31
C LYS A 26 12.84 3.36 10.27
N ASP A 27 12.50 2.71 11.37
CA ASP A 27 13.45 2.31 12.42
C ASP A 27 14.01 0.90 12.22
N VAL A 28 13.25 0.01 11.54
CA VAL A 28 13.63 -1.39 11.33
C VAL A 28 14.43 -1.58 10.03
N ASN A 29 14.04 -0.91 8.95
CA ASN A 29 14.66 -1.01 7.64
C ASN A 29 14.47 0.29 6.84
N LEU A 30 15.38 1.24 7.10
CA LEU A 30 15.35 2.57 6.49
C LEU A 30 15.41 2.54 4.95
N GLU A 31 16.10 1.57 4.36
CA GLU A 31 16.22 1.47 2.90
C GLU A 31 14.88 1.06 2.25
N SER A 32 14.16 0.09 2.83
CA SER A 32 12.80 -0.23 2.40
C SER A 32 11.84 0.94 2.60
N TYR A 33 11.99 1.70 3.69
CA TYR A 33 11.19 2.89 3.95
C TYR A 33 11.40 3.98 2.88
N LYS A 34 12.67 4.28 2.54
CA LYS A 34 13.01 5.24 1.47
C LYS A 34 12.43 4.82 0.13
N LYS A 35 12.52 3.53 -0.22
CA LYS A 35 11.94 2.98 -1.44
C LYS A 35 10.43 3.16 -1.47
N LEU A 36 9.75 2.82 -0.37
CA LEU A 36 8.30 3.04 -0.24
C LEU A 36 7.95 4.52 -0.49
N LEU A 37 8.66 5.46 0.15
CA LEU A 37 8.40 6.90 -0.01
C LEU A 37 8.70 7.47 -1.40
N SER A 38 9.40 6.71 -2.25
CA SER A 38 9.67 7.08 -3.65
C SER A 38 8.53 6.70 -4.60
N LEU A 39 7.61 5.84 -4.17
CA LEU A 39 6.47 5.41 -4.99
C LEU A 39 5.43 6.52 -5.15
N GLU A 40 4.71 6.44 -6.26
CA GLU A 40 3.63 7.37 -6.59
C GLU A 40 2.52 7.28 -5.53
N SER A 41 2.03 8.44 -5.09
CA SER A 41 1.04 8.54 -4.00
C SER A 41 -0.25 9.20 -4.45
N HIS A 42 -0.25 9.83 -5.63
CA HIS A 42 -1.32 10.71 -6.10
C HIS A 42 -1.77 11.72 -5.05
N TYR A 43 -0.84 12.17 -4.21
CA TYR A 43 -1.09 13.06 -3.07
C TYR A 43 -1.89 14.31 -3.47
N ASP A 44 -1.63 14.85 -4.66
CA ASP A 44 -2.30 16.05 -5.18
C ASP A 44 -3.77 15.82 -5.62
N ARG A 45 -4.19 14.56 -5.76
CA ARG A 45 -5.52 14.15 -6.28
C ARG A 45 -6.39 13.47 -5.22
N ILE A 46 -5.87 13.34 -4.02
CA ILE A 46 -6.53 12.70 -2.89
C ILE A 46 -7.70 13.56 -2.41
N ASN A 47 -8.91 12.98 -2.41
CA ASN A 47 -10.08 13.61 -1.81
C ASN A 47 -10.00 13.43 -0.28
N SER A 48 -9.90 14.54 0.45
CA SER A 48 -9.27 14.58 1.79
C SER A 48 -10.02 13.87 2.92
N HIS A 49 -11.29 13.50 2.76
CA HIS A 49 -12.13 13.07 3.88
C HIS A 49 -11.82 11.68 4.44
N GLU A 50 -11.66 10.66 3.59
CA GLU A 50 -11.37 9.27 4.02
C GLU A 50 -9.95 9.14 4.59
N LEU A 51 -8.99 9.80 3.95
CA LEU A 51 -7.57 9.80 4.34
C LEU A 51 -7.35 10.55 5.66
N SER A 52 -8.08 11.64 5.88
CA SER A 52 -8.09 12.37 7.15
C SER A 52 -8.54 11.49 8.32
N ASN A 53 -9.49 10.56 8.12
CA ASN A 53 -9.99 9.71 9.20
C ASN A 53 -8.93 8.72 9.72
N THR A 54 -8.21 8.05 8.82
CA THR A 54 -7.16 7.10 9.19
C THR A 54 -5.99 7.78 9.89
N VAL A 55 -5.51 8.90 9.35
CA VAL A 55 -4.41 9.69 9.95
C VAL A 55 -4.81 10.21 11.33
N ARG A 56 -6.02 10.79 11.44
CA ARG A 56 -6.55 11.28 12.71
C ARG A 56 -6.70 10.16 13.74
N PHE A 57 -7.16 8.97 13.32
CA PHE A 57 -7.25 7.80 14.20
C PHE A 57 -5.87 7.39 14.72
N ILE A 58 -4.87 7.31 13.83
CA ILE A 58 -3.50 6.93 14.20
C ILE A 58 -2.94 7.88 15.25
N LYS A 59 -2.98 9.20 14.99
CA LYS A 59 -2.45 10.19 15.92
C LYS A 59 -3.12 10.13 17.28
N ARG A 60 -4.46 10.06 17.32
CA ARG A 60 -5.21 10.02 18.58
C ARG A 60 -4.98 8.73 19.37
N PHE A 61 -4.95 7.59 18.69
CA PHE A 61 -4.90 6.28 19.35
C PHE A 61 -3.48 5.88 19.75
N PHE A 62 -2.49 6.15 18.89
CA PHE A 62 -1.09 5.77 19.10
C PHE A 62 -0.22 6.91 19.65
N LYS A 63 -0.78 8.12 19.82
CA LYS A 63 -0.10 9.31 20.39
C LYS A 63 1.19 9.67 19.63
N THR A 64 1.11 9.66 18.30
CA THR A 64 2.22 9.97 17.39
C THR A 64 2.20 11.45 16.99
N ASP A 65 2.23 12.34 17.99
CA ASP A 65 2.18 13.79 17.77
C ASP A 65 3.46 14.34 17.13
N ASP A 66 4.55 13.58 17.23
CA ASP A 66 5.86 13.83 16.63
C ASP A 66 5.94 13.53 15.13
N ILE A 67 4.98 12.77 14.59
CA ILE A 67 4.92 12.42 13.16
C ILE A 67 4.00 13.39 12.41
N LEU A 68 4.50 13.91 11.29
CA LEU A 68 3.76 14.85 10.45
C LEU A 68 2.58 14.17 9.75
N GLU A 69 1.44 14.86 9.71
CA GLU A 69 0.23 14.34 9.03
C GLU A 69 0.44 14.17 7.53
N GLU A 70 1.26 15.03 6.92
CA GLU A 70 1.66 14.93 5.52
C GLU A 70 2.41 13.62 5.24
N GLU A 71 3.34 13.22 6.11
CA GLU A 71 4.09 11.96 6.00
C GLU A 71 3.12 10.77 6.06
N MET A 72 2.19 10.77 7.02
CA MET A 72 1.17 9.72 7.13
C MET A 72 0.24 9.67 5.93
N THR A 73 -0.23 10.84 5.47
CA THR A 73 -1.16 10.95 4.34
C THR A 73 -0.51 10.46 3.06
N LYS A 74 0.77 10.81 2.83
CA LYS A 74 1.56 10.30 1.71
C LYS A 74 1.65 8.77 1.75
N ILE A 75 1.96 8.18 2.91
CA ILE A 75 2.01 6.73 3.08
C ILE A 75 0.66 6.09 2.76
N VAL A 76 -0.45 6.65 3.23
CA VAL A 76 -1.77 6.09 2.93
C VAL A 76 -2.07 6.16 1.43
N GLY A 77 -1.71 7.27 0.75
CA GLY A 77 -1.81 7.39 -0.71
C GLY A 77 -0.97 6.33 -1.45
N ILE A 78 0.28 6.13 -1.03
CA ILE A 78 1.16 5.08 -1.60
C ILE A 78 0.50 3.71 -1.46
N LEU A 79 -0.05 3.38 -0.29
CA LEU A 79 -0.71 2.10 -0.03
C LEU A 79 -1.97 1.92 -0.87
N GLN A 80 -2.73 2.99 -1.14
CA GLN A 80 -3.92 2.92 -1.99
C GLN A 80 -3.58 2.70 -3.47
N VAL A 81 -2.50 3.33 -3.97
CA VAL A 81 -2.09 3.25 -5.38
C VAL A 81 -1.31 1.97 -5.66
N ASN A 82 -0.41 1.57 -4.76
CA ASN A 82 0.58 0.52 -4.99
C ASN A 82 0.32 -0.75 -4.17
N GLY A 83 -0.68 -0.73 -3.29
CA GLY A 83 -1.05 -1.89 -2.49
C GLY A 83 -1.61 -3.01 -3.35
N HIS A 84 -1.05 -4.20 -3.17
CA HIS A 84 -1.56 -5.42 -3.78
C HIS A 84 -2.14 -6.33 -2.70
N GLU A 85 -3.41 -6.69 -2.88
CA GLU A 85 -4.05 -7.75 -2.11
C GLU A 85 -3.40 -9.10 -2.46
N VAL A 86 -2.98 -9.82 -1.42
CA VAL A 86 -2.32 -11.12 -1.50
C VAL A 86 -3.25 -12.18 -0.90
N PRO A 87 -3.87 -13.03 -1.73
CA PRO A 87 -4.89 -13.98 -1.29
C PRO A 87 -4.31 -15.34 -0.87
N LEU A 88 -3.17 -15.34 -0.17
CA LEU A 88 -2.52 -16.58 0.30
C LEU A 88 -2.90 -16.95 1.74
N THR A 89 -3.60 -16.06 2.45
CA THR A 89 -4.11 -16.26 3.81
C THR A 89 -5.59 -15.91 3.89
N ASP A 90 -6.25 -16.35 4.96
CA ASP A 90 -7.62 -15.95 5.30
C ASP A 90 -7.65 -15.26 6.67
N PRO A 91 -7.94 -13.94 6.75
CA PRO A 91 -8.21 -13.03 5.64
C PRO A 91 -6.96 -12.73 4.78
N PRO A 92 -7.15 -12.24 3.53
CA PRO A 92 -6.04 -11.78 2.70
C PRO A 92 -5.32 -10.58 3.34
N TYR A 93 -4.08 -10.34 2.92
CA TYR A 93 -3.28 -9.20 3.38
C TYR A 93 -2.86 -8.29 2.24
N VAL A 94 -2.42 -7.08 2.56
CA VAL A 94 -1.91 -6.12 1.57
C VAL A 94 -0.38 -6.04 1.66
N ALA A 95 0.29 -6.06 0.51
CA ALA A 95 1.73 -5.85 0.39
C ALA A 95 2.08 -4.88 -0.74
N VAL A 96 3.23 -4.21 -0.64
CA VAL A 96 3.76 -3.30 -1.67
C VAL A 96 5.03 -3.90 -2.25
N TYR A 97 5.12 -3.94 -3.57
CA TYR A 97 6.25 -4.51 -4.31
C TYR A 97 6.83 -3.46 -5.26
N GLU A 98 7.95 -2.85 -4.87
CA GLU A 98 8.61 -1.73 -5.58
C GLU A 98 8.64 -1.89 -7.11
N LEU A 99 9.14 -3.02 -7.62
CA LEU A 99 9.27 -3.23 -9.07
C LEU A 99 7.92 -3.43 -9.77
N THR A 100 6.94 -4.00 -9.07
CA THR A 100 5.60 -4.22 -9.64
C THR A 100 4.80 -2.92 -9.67
N SER A 101 5.06 -2.01 -8.75
CA SER A 101 4.48 -0.66 -8.73
C SER A 101 4.80 0.18 -9.97
N LEU A 102 5.77 -0.24 -10.79
CA LEU A 102 6.09 0.39 -12.08
C LEU A 102 5.22 -0.11 -13.24
N LEU A 103 4.42 -1.17 -13.03
CA LEU A 103 3.53 -1.70 -14.07
C LEU A 103 2.22 -0.93 -14.07
N GLU A 104 1.96 -0.24 -15.18
CA GLU A 104 0.71 0.47 -15.41
C GLU A 104 -0.47 -0.48 -15.62
N HIS A 105 -1.65 -0.04 -15.18
CA HIS A 105 -2.89 -0.77 -15.43
C HIS A 105 -3.29 -0.71 -16.90
N ASN A 106 -3.74 -1.84 -17.45
CA ASN A 106 -4.41 -1.91 -18.74
C ASN A 106 -5.53 -2.95 -18.68
N CYS A 107 -6.76 -2.59 -19.08
CA CYS A 107 -7.90 -3.51 -19.13
C CYS A 107 -7.66 -4.74 -20.05
N LYS A 108 -6.72 -4.63 -20.99
CA LYS A 108 -6.22 -5.73 -21.83
C LYS A 108 -4.75 -5.98 -21.51
N ALA A 109 -4.49 -6.43 -20.28
CA ALA A 109 -3.15 -6.67 -19.79
C ALA A 109 -2.40 -7.71 -20.62
N ASN A 110 -1.12 -7.43 -20.90
CA ASN A 110 -0.19 -8.37 -21.54
C ASN A 110 0.59 -9.22 -20.53
N CYS A 111 0.45 -8.93 -19.23
CA CYS A 111 1.04 -9.64 -18.12
C CYS A 111 -0.01 -10.04 -17.09
N SER A 112 0.26 -11.11 -16.35
CA SER A 112 -0.49 -11.51 -15.16
C SER A 112 0.43 -11.58 -13.94
N LYS A 113 -0.14 -11.50 -12.74
CA LYS A 113 0.60 -11.58 -11.48
C LYS A 113 0.17 -12.79 -10.67
N SER A 114 1.11 -13.35 -9.93
CA SER A 114 0.90 -14.43 -8.95
C SER A 114 1.80 -14.19 -7.74
N PHE A 115 1.51 -14.86 -6.62
CA PHE A 115 2.23 -14.66 -5.35
C PHE A 115 2.89 -15.96 -4.92
N THR A 116 4.06 -15.84 -4.27
CA THR A 116 4.75 -16.97 -3.67
C THR A 116 4.43 -17.07 -2.18
N ASP A 117 4.48 -18.28 -1.64
CA ASP A 117 4.36 -18.56 -0.19
C ASP A 117 5.47 -17.91 0.66
N THR A 118 6.59 -17.56 0.03
CA THR A 118 7.70 -16.81 0.63
C THR A 118 7.54 -15.28 0.59
N GLY A 119 6.37 -14.78 0.19
CA GLY A 119 6.07 -13.34 0.16
C GLY A 119 6.62 -12.60 -1.06
N GLY A 120 6.89 -13.31 -2.15
CA GLY A 120 7.27 -12.75 -3.44
C GLY A 120 6.08 -12.56 -4.39
N LEU A 121 6.33 -11.79 -5.45
CA LEU A 121 5.38 -11.58 -6.55
C LEU A 121 6.06 -11.95 -7.87
N ILE A 122 5.39 -12.78 -8.66
CA ILE A 122 5.85 -13.22 -9.98
C ILE A 122 4.95 -12.60 -11.05
N ILE A 123 5.58 -11.96 -12.03
CA ILE A 123 4.93 -11.44 -13.24
C ILE A 123 5.16 -12.42 -14.39
N HIS A 124 4.08 -12.86 -15.02
CA HIS A 124 4.10 -13.73 -16.19
C HIS A 124 3.65 -12.96 -17.42
N ALA A 125 4.29 -13.19 -18.56
CA ALA A 125 3.75 -12.75 -19.84
C ALA A 125 2.48 -13.56 -20.14
N ALA A 126 1.35 -12.87 -20.33
CA ALA A 126 0.07 -13.49 -20.70
C ALA A 126 -0.08 -13.63 -22.22
N VAL A 127 0.70 -12.85 -22.98
CA VAL A 127 0.78 -12.87 -24.44
C VAL A 127 2.24 -12.64 -24.87
N PRO A 128 2.63 -12.93 -26.12
CA PRO A 128 3.94 -12.55 -26.64
C PRO A 128 4.17 -11.04 -26.56
N ILE A 129 5.28 -10.60 -25.97
CA ILE A 129 5.65 -9.19 -25.82
C ILE A 129 6.85 -8.90 -26.71
N ALA A 130 6.69 -7.98 -27.67
CA ALA A 130 7.77 -7.56 -28.55
C ALA A 130 8.82 -6.73 -27.81
N LYS A 131 10.08 -6.84 -28.23
CA LYS A 131 11.16 -5.98 -27.71
C LYS A 131 10.94 -4.55 -28.19
N VAL A 132 10.86 -3.60 -27.26
CA VAL A 132 10.88 -2.18 -27.60
C VAL A 132 12.30 -1.81 -28.01
N ILE A 133 12.46 -1.32 -29.24
CA ILE A 133 13.73 -0.74 -29.72
C ILE A 133 13.66 0.75 -29.39
N VAL A 134 14.43 1.18 -28.38
CA VAL A 134 14.61 2.60 -28.07
C VAL A 134 15.73 3.10 -28.97
N SER A 135 15.38 3.93 -29.96
CA SER A 135 16.31 4.60 -30.88
C SER A 135 16.96 5.82 -30.25
#